data_AF-A0AAN1PIH1-F1
#
_entry.id   AF-A0AAN1PIH1-F1
#
_cell.length_a   1.000
_cell.length_b   1.000
_cell.length_c   1.000
_cell.angle_alpha   90.00
_cell.angle_beta   90.00
_cell.angle_gamma   90.00
#
_symmetry.space_group_name_H-M   'P 1'
#
loop_
_entity.id
_entity.type
_entity.pdbx_description
1 polymer ?
#
loop_
_entity_poly.entity_id
_entity_poly.type
_entity_poly.pdbx_seq_one_letter_code
_entity_poly.pdbx_strand_id
1 'polypeptide(L)'
;MNKQPLTGFEQETVKNMRSQEAVLKDARMMAALIVEVTAGWSCDECDITEPEALHWLSHRLRDHLDLLAAHTGAKDAPGWMLPEEVA
;
A
#
# COMPACT_ATOMS: atom_id res chain seq x y z
N MET A 1 -3.58 2.77 28.21
CA MET A 1 -2.78 2.46 27.00
C MET A 1 -1.55 3.36 27.03
N ASN A 2 -0.36 2.78 27.16
CA ASN A 2 0.89 3.52 26.94
C ASN A 2 0.94 3.90 25.46
N LYS A 3 0.60 5.16 25.13
CA LYS A 3 0.89 5.70 23.80
C LYS A 3 2.35 6.11 23.82
N GLN A 4 3.25 5.17 23.53
CA GLN A 4 4.58 5.59 23.11
C GLN A 4 4.41 6.47 21.87
N PRO A 5 5.03 7.66 21.83
CA PRO A 5 4.96 8.51 20.66
C PRO A 5 5.59 7.76 19.48
N LEU A 6 4.95 7.85 18.32
CA LEU A 6 5.51 7.33 17.07
C LEU A 6 6.88 7.95 16.84
N THR A 7 7.83 7.14 16.41
CA THR A 7 9.13 7.60 15.90
C THR A 7 8.91 8.50 14.67
N GLY A 8 9.91 9.33 14.32
CA GLY A 8 9.80 10.20 13.14
C GLY A 8 9.51 9.44 11.84
N PHE A 9 10.09 8.24 11.69
CA PHE A 9 9.82 7.35 10.56
C PHE A 9 8.37 6.86 10.52
N GLU A 10 7.82 6.45 11.67
CA GLU A 10 6.43 6.01 11.76
C GLU A 10 5.45 7.16 11.52
N GLN A 11 5.77 8.37 11.97
CA GLN A 11 4.98 9.57 11.68
C GLN A 11 4.91 9.87 10.18
N GLU A 12 6.05 9.82 9.49
CA GLU A 12 6.11 10.02 8.04
C GLU A 12 5.36 8.92 7.29
N THR A 13 5.49 7.67 7.74
CA THR A 13 4.77 6.52 7.20
C THR A 13 3.25 6.72 7.30
N VAL A 14 2.75 7.09 8.49
CA VAL A 14 1.33 7.37 8.71
C VAL A 14 0.86 8.55 7.85
N LYS A 15 1.67 9.60 7.72
CA LYS A 15 1.36 10.76 6.87
C LYS A 15 1.18 10.34 5.40
N ASN A 16 2.04 9.48 4.89
CA ASN A 16 1.93 8.98 3.52
C ASN A 16 0.68 8.10 3.34
N MET A 17 0.35 7.26 4.32
CA MET A 17 -0.89 6.44 4.28
C MET A 17 -2.17 7.27 4.36
N ARG A 18 -2.12 8.47 4.96
CA ARG A 18 -3.24 9.45 4.96
C ARG A 18 -3.38 10.20 3.63
N SER A 19 -2.39 10.18 2.75
CA SER A 19 -2.44 10.87 1.47
C SER A 19 -3.03 9.97 0.38
N GLN A 20 -4.26 10.26 -0.06
CA GLN A 20 -4.90 9.54 -1.17
C GLN A 20 -4.03 9.51 -2.43
N GLU A 21 -3.35 10.61 -2.75
CA GLU A 21 -2.47 10.72 -3.91
C GLU A 21 -1.26 9.78 -3.79
N ALA A 22 -0.63 9.74 -2.62
CA ALA A 22 0.51 8.86 -2.37
C ALA A 22 0.10 7.39 -2.44
N VAL A 23 -1.00 7.01 -1.78
CA VAL A 23 -1.52 5.64 -1.80
C VAL A 23 -1.91 5.21 -3.23
N LEU A 24 -2.53 6.10 -4.01
CA LEU A 24 -2.89 5.81 -5.41
C LEU A 24 -1.66 5.64 -6.30
N LYS A 25 -0.62 6.47 -6.10
CA LYS A 25 0.65 6.33 -6.81
C LYS A 25 1.29 4.98 -6.53
N ASP A 26 1.34 4.56 -5.27
CA ASP A 26 1.92 3.29 -4.87
C ASP A 26 1.12 2.10 -5.41
N ALA A 27 -0.22 2.17 -5.39
CA ALA A 27 -1.08 1.15 -6.00
C ALA A 27 -0.80 0.97 -7.50
N ARG A 28 -0.64 2.08 -8.24
CA ARG A 28 -0.29 2.04 -9.68
C ARG A 28 1.08 1.40 -9.91
N MET A 29 2.06 1.71 -9.07
CA MET A 29 3.40 1.11 -9.15
C MET A 29 3.34 -0.41 -8.90
N MET A 30 2.62 -0.87 -7.88
CA MET A 30 2.45 -2.29 -7.60
C MET A 30 1.76 -3.03 -8.75
N ALA A 31 0.72 -2.42 -9.35
CA ALA A 31 0.06 -2.99 -10.51
C ALA A 31 1.00 -3.12 -11.72
N ALA A 32 1.84 -2.11 -11.97
CA ALA A 32 2.85 -2.16 -13.03
C ALA A 32 3.87 -3.28 -12.80
N LEU A 33 4.39 -3.43 -11.57
CA LEU A 33 5.31 -4.50 -11.21
C LEU A 33 4.70 -5.89 -11.39
N ILE A 34 3.42 -6.08 -11.05
CA ILE A 34 2.71 -7.34 -11.31
C ILE A 34 2.69 -7.65 -12.81
N VAL A 35 2.39 -6.66 -13.66
CA VAL A 35 2.41 -6.84 -15.12
C VAL A 35 3.81 -7.17 -15.62
N GLU A 36 4.84 -6.49 -15.14
CA GLU A 36 6.24 -6.77 -15.52
C GLU A 36 6.67 -8.18 -15.14
N VAL A 37 6.39 -8.61 -13.90
CA VAL A 37 6.72 -9.96 -13.42
C VAL A 37 5.95 -11.02 -14.21
N THR A 38 4.66 -10.81 -14.46
CA THR A 38 3.83 -11.77 -15.24
C THR A 38 4.16 -11.78 -16.73
N ALA A 39 4.58 -10.66 -17.33
CA ALA A 39 5.01 -10.60 -18.73
C ALA A 39 6.40 -11.24 -18.92
N GLY A 40 7.28 -11.12 -17.93
CA GLY A 40 8.59 -11.79 -17.88
C GLY A 40 8.50 -13.32 -17.87
N TRP A 41 7.33 -13.88 -17.58
CA TRP A 41 7.06 -15.33 -17.65
C TRP A 41 7.01 -15.89 -19.08
N SER A 42 7.02 -15.03 -20.11
CA SER A 42 7.01 -15.45 -21.52
C SER A 42 8.40 -15.73 -22.12
N CYS A 43 9.47 -15.59 -21.34
CA CYS A 43 10.85 -15.81 -21.80
C CYS A 43 11.46 -17.02 -21.07
N ASP A 44 11.86 -18.05 -21.83
CA ASP A 44 12.39 -19.34 -21.35
C ASP A 44 13.69 -19.26 -20.50
N GLU A 45 14.20 -18.05 -20.22
CA GLU A 45 15.47 -17.82 -19.53
C GLU A 45 15.35 -17.05 -18.20
N CYS A 46 14.13 -16.69 -17.76
CA CYS A 46 13.96 -15.96 -16.50
C CYS A 46 13.76 -16.89 -15.30
N ASP A 47 14.85 -17.16 -14.57
CA ASP A 47 14.91 -17.78 -13.24
C ASP A 47 14.20 -16.96 -12.11
N ILE A 48 13.30 -16.03 -12.44
CA ILE A 48 12.38 -15.45 -11.45
C ILE A 48 11.22 -16.43 -11.29
N THR A 49 11.56 -17.61 -10.77
CA THR A 49 10.60 -18.44 -10.06
C THR A 49 10.31 -17.71 -8.77
N GLU A 50 9.15 -17.06 -8.62
CA GLU A 50 8.56 -16.95 -7.28
C GLU A 50 7.10 -16.53 -7.37
N PRO A 51 6.18 -17.51 -7.41
CA PRO A 51 4.78 -17.30 -7.05
C PRO A 51 4.62 -16.49 -5.76
N GLU A 52 5.59 -16.57 -4.84
CA GLU A 52 5.67 -15.81 -3.60
C GLU A 52 5.83 -14.30 -3.83
N ALA A 53 6.62 -13.87 -4.81
CA ALA A 53 6.78 -12.46 -5.16
C ALA A 53 5.50 -11.86 -5.74
N LEU A 54 4.83 -12.58 -6.65
CA LEU A 54 3.52 -12.17 -7.17
C LEU A 54 2.44 -12.18 -6.08
N HIS A 55 2.48 -13.17 -5.19
CA HIS A 55 1.57 -13.24 -4.05
C HIS A 55 1.77 -12.02 -3.14
N TRP A 56 3.02 -11.70 -2.79
CA TRP A 56 3.37 -10.54 -1.98
C TRP A 56 2.93 -9.22 -2.66
N LEU A 57 3.21 -9.04 -3.95
CA LEU A 57 2.80 -7.86 -4.71
C LEU A 57 1.27 -7.71 -4.77
N SER A 58 0.55 -8.82 -4.97
CA SER A 58 -0.92 -8.84 -5.02
C SER A 58 -1.53 -8.47 -3.67
N HIS A 59 -0.98 -9.01 -2.59
CA HIS A 59 -1.37 -8.65 -1.23
C HIS A 59 -1.10 -7.17 -0.96
N ARG A 60 0.07 -6.67 -1.36
CA ARG A 60 0.44 -5.27 -1.15
C ARG A 60 -0.46 -4.32 -1.95
N LEU A 61 -0.80 -4.66 -3.20
CA LEU A 61 -1.75 -3.90 -4.00
C LEU A 61 -3.13 -3.85 -3.31
N ARG A 62 -3.63 -4.98 -2.82
CA ARG A 62 -4.90 -5.04 -2.09
C ARG A 62 -4.90 -4.12 -0.87
N ASP A 63 -3.83 -4.12 -0.07
CA ASP A 63 -3.73 -3.23 1.09
C ASP A 63 -3.89 -1.75 0.70
N HIS A 64 -3.31 -1.32 -0.44
CA HIS A 64 -3.44 0.06 -0.91
C HIS A 64 -4.86 0.37 -1.42
N LEU A 65 -5.52 -0.59 -2.05
CA LEU A 65 -6.92 -0.44 -2.47
C LEU A 65 -7.86 -0.35 -1.26
N ASP A 66 -7.60 -1.14 -0.22
CA ASP A 66 -8.35 -1.09 1.05
C ASP A 66 -8.14 0.26 1.76
N LEU A 67 -6.90 0.78 1.75
CA LEU A 67 -6.60 2.14 2.25
C LEU A 67 -7.35 3.21 1.44
N LEU A 68 -7.38 3.12 0.11
CA LEU A 68 -8.16 4.04 -0.74
C LEU A 68 -9.67 3.95 -0.46
N ALA A 69 -10.20 2.75 -0.21
CA ALA A 69 -11.60 2.57 0.16
C ALA A 69 -11.91 3.24 1.51
N ALA A 70 -11.04 3.08 2.50
CA ALA A 70 -11.17 3.75 3.80
C ALA A 70 -11.16 5.29 3.66
N HIS A 71 -10.38 5.82 2.72
CA HIS A 71 -10.36 7.25 2.39
C HIS A 71 -11.68 7.81 1.83
N THR A 72 -12.55 6.96 1.26
CA THR A 72 -13.86 7.40 0.73
C THR A 72 -14.94 7.54 1.81
N GLY A 73 -14.61 7.34 3.10
CA GLY A 73 -15.56 7.44 4.20
C GLY A 73 -16.41 6.18 4.40
N ALA A 74 -15.92 5.02 3.94
CA ALA A 74 -16.48 3.74 4.35
C ALA A 74 -16.53 3.67 5.90
N LYS A 75 -17.63 3.16 6.46
CA LYS A 75 -17.92 3.17 7.92
C LYS A 75 -16.83 2.54 8.81
N ASP A 76 -15.89 1.82 8.21
CA ASP A 76 -14.87 1.04 8.90
C ASP A 76 -13.45 1.64 8.79
N ALA A 77 -13.32 2.89 8.30
CA ALA A 77 -12.03 3.56 8.24
C ALA A 77 -11.42 3.72 9.66
N PRO A 78 -10.21 3.20 9.92
CA PRO A 78 -9.55 3.33 11.22
C PRO A 78 -9.36 4.79 11.61
N GLY A 79 -9.59 5.13 12.89
CA GLY A 79 -9.48 6.51 13.37
C GLY A 79 -8.09 7.16 13.18
N TRP A 80 -7.03 6.38 12.99
CA TRP A 80 -5.70 6.92 12.67
C TRP A 80 -5.59 7.44 11.24
N MET A 81 -6.47 7.04 10.31
CA MET A 81 -6.51 7.52 8.92
C MET A 81 -7.18 8.89 8.79
N LEU A 82 -7.97 9.29 9.78
CA LEU A 82 -8.58 10.60 9.79
C LEU A 82 -7.49 11.67 9.90
N PRO A 83 -7.58 12.78 9.14
CA PRO A 83 -6.75 13.95 9.38
C PRO A 83 -6.88 14.35 10.85
N GLU A 84 -5.77 14.69 11.50
CA GLU A 84 -5.85 15.33 12.81
C GLU A 84 -6.66 16.62 12.63
N GLU A 85 -7.74 16.75 13.38
CA GLU A 85 -8.54 17.99 13.39
C GLU A 85 -7.58 19.15 13.65
N VAL A 86 -7.55 20.10 12.71
CA VAL A 86 -6.75 21.30 12.81
C VAL A 86 -7.36 22.12 13.96
N ALA A 87 -6.78 22.00 15.14
CA ALA A 87 -7.06 22.84 16.30
C ALA A 87 -6.46 24.24 16.13
#